data_AF-A0A0L0FYA3-F1
#
_entry.id   AF-A0A0L0FYA3-F1
#
_cell.length_a   1.000
_cell.length_b   1.000
_cell.length_c   1.000
_cell.angle_alpha   90.00
_cell.angle_beta   90.00
_cell.angle_gamma   90.00
#
_symmetry.space_group_name_H-M   'P 1'
#
loop_
_entity.id
_entity.type
_entity.pdbx_description
1 polymer ?
#
loop_
_entity_poly.entity_id
_entity_poly.type
_entity_poly.pdbx_seq_one_letter_code
_entity_poly.pdbx_strand_id
1 'polypeptide(L)'
;MSWMSTAVSVAGIVTVVTAHAVLNRLGRVSDLPDCEVLDAYAPPTPVMIEHESQAQQQEKQPHTLDSQLSQTATEEEMMEKTDKDATRRGRIALELLATEKTYTEGLHILLGIYKARIIQSAKGKSYADAVTKGVNIVLGNAHDMLAISDQMQVQLEARLKLWDTQAPKERMLGDIVLSFSPFFKMYTLYARNFDAACEHLDTMTREYVCVRDALKDLEYTPQVNGLPMRSFMITPIQRVPRYKLLFEDYLKHTPEQSPDNPLIQRALTITSEVAMAVNDAVRDRQNVDQLLTAQAKFINSSKLDLIVPGRKWVWEGRVMKMSRKGLQQKSGVGYEVVSEGSSAEVCNVQAFNMGIGFGSSLCAAVY
;
A
#
# COMPACT_ATOMS: atom_id res chain seq x y z
N MET A 1 -30.19 36.70 16.02
CA MET A 1 -29.47 36.53 14.73
C MET A 1 -28.27 37.48 14.63
N SER A 2 -27.16 37.27 15.34
CA SER A 2 -25.88 37.96 15.02
C SER A 2 -24.63 37.41 15.73
N TRP A 3 -24.55 36.12 16.06
CA TRP A 3 -23.36 35.56 16.75
C TRP A 3 -22.81 34.26 16.12
N MET A 4 -23.34 33.82 14.97
CA MET A 4 -22.88 32.58 14.31
C MET A 4 -22.00 32.80 13.07
N SER A 5 -21.83 34.03 12.56
CA SER A 5 -21.02 34.26 11.35
C SER A 5 -19.52 34.43 11.59
N THR A 6 -19.06 34.67 12.82
CA THR A 6 -17.65 35.00 13.07
C THR A 6 -16.78 33.79 13.46
N ALA A 7 -17.38 32.64 13.76
CA ALA A 7 -16.66 31.44 14.20
C ALA A 7 -16.07 30.60 13.05
N VAL A 8 -16.59 30.72 11.82
CA VAL A 8 -16.15 29.92 10.67
C VAL A 8 -14.85 30.44 10.06
N SER A 9 -14.51 31.73 10.26
CA SER A 9 -13.33 32.34 9.65
C SER A 9 -12.03 32.10 10.43
N VAL A 10 -12.10 31.74 11.72
CA VAL A 10 -10.89 31.55 12.57
C VAL A 10 -10.37 30.11 12.49
N ALA A 11 -11.25 29.13 12.27
CA ALA A 11 -10.86 27.72 12.11
C ALA A 11 -10.05 27.48 10.81
N GLY A 12 -10.41 28.14 9.71
CA GLY A 12 -9.69 28.03 8.43
C GLY A 12 -8.28 28.61 8.45
N ILE A 13 -8.01 29.61 9.30
CA ILE A 13 -6.68 30.23 9.40
C ILE A 13 -5.72 29.35 10.23
N VAL A 14 -6.23 28.64 11.25
CA VAL A 14 -5.40 27.75 12.09
C VAL A 14 -4.97 26.50 11.33
N THR A 15 -5.78 25.98 10.40
CA THR A 15 -5.44 24.80 9.57
C THR A 15 -4.41 25.11 8.48
N VAL A 16 -4.39 26.35 7.96
CA VAL A 16 -3.41 26.78 6.95
C VAL A 16 -2.03 27.03 7.56
N VAL A 17 -1.97 27.50 8.81
CA VAL A 17 -0.71 27.78 9.51
C VAL A 17 0.00 26.50 9.97
N THR A 18 -0.73 25.42 10.30
CA THR A 18 -0.11 24.12 10.61
C THR A 18 0.40 23.39 9.37
N ALA A 19 -0.25 23.53 8.20
CA ALA A 19 0.22 22.94 6.94
C ALA A 19 1.53 23.59 6.45
N HIS A 20 1.69 24.91 6.62
CA HIS A 20 2.92 25.61 6.22
C HIS A 20 4.13 25.26 7.11
N ALA A 21 3.90 24.89 8.38
CA ALA A 21 4.95 24.48 9.31
C ALA A 21 5.49 23.06 9.04
N VAL A 22 4.70 22.18 8.40
CA VAL A 22 5.11 20.81 8.06
C VAL A 22 5.97 20.76 6.79
N LEU A 23 5.74 21.67 5.84
CA LEU A 23 6.46 21.72 4.56
C LEU A 23 7.91 22.25 4.68
N ASN A 24 8.21 23.05 5.70
CA ASN A 24 9.56 23.62 5.88
C ASN A 24 10.58 22.69 6.57
N ARG A 25 10.19 21.45 6.94
CA ARG A 25 11.06 20.54 7.71
C ARG A 25 11.73 19.42 6.90
N LEU A 26 11.54 19.37 5.59
CA LEU A 26 12.04 18.28 4.72
C LEU A 26 12.99 18.76 3.60
N GLY A 27 13.66 19.89 3.80
CA GLY A 27 14.66 20.40 2.86
C GLY A 27 16.06 19.80 3.08
N ARG A 28 16.61 19.22 2.00
CA ARG A 28 18.00 18.78 1.74
C ARG A 28 18.39 17.35 2.10
N VAL A 29 18.48 16.51 1.07
CA VAL A 29 19.63 15.63 0.84
C VAL A 29 19.92 15.65 -0.67
N SER A 30 21.11 16.12 -1.02
CA SER A 30 21.74 15.98 -2.33
C SER A 30 22.72 14.80 -2.29
N ASP A 31 22.95 14.24 -3.47
CA ASP A 31 24.07 13.36 -3.88
C ASP A 31 23.95 11.85 -3.61
N LEU A 32 23.77 11.08 -4.71
CA LEU A 32 24.07 9.65 -4.81
C LEU A 32 24.75 9.39 -6.18
N PRO A 33 25.83 8.60 -6.24
CA PRO A 33 26.58 8.34 -7.46
C PRO A 33 26.07 7.10 -8.22
N ASP A 34 26.47 7.04 -9.49
CA ASP A 34 26.17 6.04 -10.51
C ASP A 34 26.40 4.58 -10.06
N CYS A 35 25.48 3.69 -10.42
CA CYS A 35 25.68 2.24 -10.35
C CYS A 35 25.48 1.60 -11.71
N GLU A 36 26.50 0.85 -12.10
CA GLU A 36 26.73 0.23 -13.40
C GLU A 36 25.73 -0.87 -13.75
N VAL A 37 25.48 -0.97 -15.06
CA VAL A 37 24.60 -1.93 -15.73
C VAL A 37 25.32 -3.27 -15.85
N LEU A 38 24.71 -4.34 -15.35
CA LEU A 38 25.11 -5.72 -15.65
C LEU A 38 24.09 -6.35 -16.61
N ASP A 39 24.56 -6.64 -17.82
CA ASP A 39 23.86 -7.36 -18.88
C ASP A 39 23.76 -8.87 -18.62
N ALA A 40 22.80 -9.45 -19.36
CA ALA A 40 22.69 -10.83 -19.83
C ALA A 40 21.62 -11.69 -19.13
N TYR A 41 20.56 -12.06 -19.87
CA TYR A 41 20.54 -13.30 -20.66
C TYR A 41 19.19 -13.43 -21.41
N ALA A 42 19.24 -13.64 -22.72
CA ALA A 42 18.10 -13.99 -23.56
C ALA A 42 18.12 -15.49 -23.89
N PRO A 43 16.96 -16.18 -23.99
CA PRO A 43 16.85 -17.47 -24.66
C PRO A 43 16.11 -17.40 -26.02
N PRO A 44 16.28 -18.42 -26.88
CA PRO A 44 16.35 -18.25 -28.34
C PRO A 44 15.04 -18.50 -29.09
N THR A 45 14.94 -17.89 -30.28
CA THR A 45 13.92 -18.11 -31.31
C THR A 45 14.14 -19.42 -32.10
N PRO A 46 13.07 -20.15 -32.47
CA PRO A 46 13.15 -21.24 -33.43
C PRO A 46 12.99 -20.76 -34.88
N VAL A 47 13.78 -21.42 -35.74
CA VAL A 47 13.96 -21.28 -37.18
C VAL A 47 12.73 -21.81 -37.94
N MET A 48 12.28 -21.05 -38.95
CA MET A 48 11.29 -21.47 -39.95
C MET A 48 12.01 -22.08 -41.17
N ILE A 49 11.44 -23.16 -41.71
CA ILE A 49 11.88 -23.86 -42.92
C ILE A 49 11.29 -23.17 -44.15
N GLU A 50 12.17 -22.95 -45.14
CA GLU A 50 11.89 -22.37 -46.45
C GLU A 50 11.06 -23.32 -47.34
N HIS A 51 10.16 -22.74 -48.12
CA HIS A 51 9.74 -23.32 -49.39
C HIS A 51 9.80 -22.23 -50.47
N GLU A 52 10.76 -22.40 -51.37
CA GLU A 52 10.91 -21.61 -52.59
C GLU A 52 9.78 -21.94 -53.58
N SER A 53 9.22 -20.90 -54.19
CA SER A 53 8.58 -21.01 -55.50
C SER A 53 8.91 -19.76 -56.31
N GLN A 54 9.65 -19.97 -57.40
CA GLN A 54 10.07 -18.95 -58.36
C GLN A 54 8.91 -18.56 -59.27
N ALA A 55 8.73 -17.24 -59.52
CA ALA A 55 8.14 -16.73 -60.76
C ALA A 55 8.63 -15.31 -61.04
N GLN A 56 8.83 -15.05 -62.33
CA GLN A 56 9.66 -14.00 -62.91
C GLN A 56 9.03 -12.60 -62.97
N GLN A 57 9.95 -11.65 -63.07
CA GLN A 57 9.88 -10.19 -63.25
C GLN A 57 8.77 -9.65 -64.16
N GLN A 58 8.20 -8.51 -63.74
CA GLN A 58 7.89 -7.41 -64.65
C GLN A 58 8.13 -6.07 -63.94
N GLU A 59 9.18 -5.36 -64.36
CA GLU A 59 9.36 -3.94 -64.06
C GLU A 59 8.21 -3.14 -64.67
N LYS A 60 7.40 -2.53 -63.82
CA LYS A 60 6.62 -1.34 -64.14
C LYS A 60 6.85 -0.35 -63.00
N GLN A 61 7.50 0.77 -63.30
CA GLN A 61 7.29 1.97 -62.49
C GLN A 61 5.82 2.36 -62.63
N PRO A 62 5.15 2.64 -61.50
CA PRO A 62 4.46 3.93 -61.45
C PRO A 62 4.72 4.67 -60.14
N HIS A 63 4.99 5.95 -60.28
CA HIS A 63 4.35 7.04 -59.55
C HIS A 63 3.99 6.81 -58.07
N THR A 64 4.75 7.49 -57.20
CA THR A 64 4.38 8.38 -56.06
C THR A 64 2.99 8.36 -55.35
N LEU A 65 2.04 7.46 -55.63
CA LEU A 65 0.75 7.38 -54.93
C LEU A 65 0.69 6.29 -53.83
N ASP A 66 1.46 5.21 -53.94
CA ASP A 66 1.39 4.09 -52.97
C ASP A 66 2.01 4.43 -51.60
N SER A 67 2.94 5.39 -51.54
CA SER A 67 3.48 5.86 -50.26
C SER A 67 2.45 6.68 -49.48
N GLN A 68 1.50 7.32 -50.16
CA GLN A 68 0.44 8.07 -49.49
C GLN A 68 -0.63 7.12 -48.96
N LEU A 69 -0.99 6.05 -49.67
CA LEU A 69 -1.98 5.05 -49.20
C LEU A 69 -1.49 4.25 -47.97
N SER A 70 -0.20 3.94 -47.90
CA SER A 70 0.42 3.21 -46.78
C SER A 70 0.66 4.12 -45.56
N GLN A 71 0.94 5.41 -45.79
CA GLN A 71 0.98 6.43 -44.74
C GLN A 71 -0.42 6.75 -44.20
N THR A 72 -1.44 6.85 -45.05
CA THR A 72 -2.82 7.07 -44.59
C THR A 72 -3.38 5.88 -43.83
N ALA A 73 -3.06 4.64 -44.23
CA ALA A 73 -3.48 3.44 -43.48
C ALA A 73 -2.83 3.36 -42.10
N THR A 74 -1.53 3.70 -42.00
CA THR A 74 -0.83 3.76 -40.70
C THR A 74 -1.29 4.94 -39.84
N GLU A 75 -1.61 6.09 -40.44
CA GLU A 75 -2.21 7.24 -39.75
C GLU A 75 -3.64 6.95 -39.27
N GLU A 76 -4.46 6.26 -40.06
CA GLU A 76 -5.82 5.83 -39.68
C GLU A 76 -5.78 4.80 -38.54
N GLU A 77 -4.88 3.80 -38.61
CA GLU A 77 -4.68 2.82 -37.52
C GLU A 77 -4.16 3.48 -36.23
N MET A 78 -3.23 4.44 -36.35
CA MET A 78 -2.75 5.22 -35.20
C MET A 78 -3.85 6.10 -34.61
N MET A 79 -4.66 6.74 -35.45
CA MET A 79 -5.77 7.59 -35.02
C MET A 79 -6.88 6.79 -34.31
N GLU A 80 -7.23 5.61 -34.86
CA GLU A 80 -8.20 4.69 -34.25
C GLU A 80 -7.69 4.15 -32.90
N LYS A 81 -6.39 3.84 -32.80
CA LYS A 81 -5.76 3.43 -31.54
C LYS A 81 -5.81 4.56 -30.50
N THR A 82 -5.49 5.79 -30.87
CA THR A 82 -5.56 6.93 -29.94
C THR A 82 -6.98 7.23 -29.44
N ASP A 83 -8.02 7.00 -30.25
CA ASP A 83 -9.41 7.18 -29.84
C ASP A 83 -9.87 6.09 -28.84
N LYS A 84 -9.46 4.84 -29.07
CA LYS A 84 -9.66 3.73 -28.14
C LYS A 84 -8.95 3.97 -26.80
N ASP A 85 -7.71 4.45 -26.84
CA ASP A 85 -6.92 4.77 -25.65
C ASP A 85 -7.54 5.94 -24.87
N ALA A 86 -8.02 6.99 -25.56
CA ALA A 86 -8.72 8.10 -24.94
C ALA A 86 -10.02 7.66 -24.24
N THR A 87 -10.80 6.78 -24.89
CA THR A 87 -12.00 6.18 -24.30
C THR A 87 -11.66 5.35 -23.06
N ARG A 88 -10.56 4.57 -23.12
CA ARG A 88 -10.11 3.75 -22.00
C ARG A 88 -9.64 4.59 -20.81
N ARG A 89 -8.88 5.66 -21.04
CA ARG A 89 -8.50 6.63 -20.00
C ARG A 89 -9.73 7.19 -19.28
N GLY A 90 -10.77 7.56 -20.02
CA GLY A 90 -12.03 8.04 -19.45
C GLY A 90 -12.71 7.00 -18.55
N ARG A 91 -12.72 5.73 -18.95
CA ARG A 91 -13.26 4.64 -18.11
C ARG A 91 -12.46 4.44 -16.83
N ILE A 92 -11.13 4.43 -16.93
CA ILE A 92 -10.24 4.28 -15.75
C ILE A 92 -10.41 5.48 -14.80
N ALA A 93 -10.57 6.69 -15.34
CA ALA A 93 -10.85 7.89 -14.57
C ALA A 93 -12.18 7.79 -13.80
N LEU A 94 -13.24 7.32 -14.46
CA LEU A 94 -14.53 7.08 -13.83
C LEU A 94 -14.45 5.96 -12.77
N GLU A 95 -13.70 4.90 -13.03
CA GLU A 95 -13.46 3.82 -12.07
C GLU A 95 -12.69 4.32 -10.83
N LEU A 96 -11.67 5.16 -11.03
CA LEU A 96 -10.94 5.78 -9.93
C LEU A 96 -11.89 6.57 -9.04
N LEU A 97 -12.75 7.42 -9.62
CA LEU A 97 -13.73 8.18 -8.87
C LEU A 97 -14.77 7.28 -8.19
N ALA A 98 -15.36 6.32 -8.91
CA ALA A 98 -16.39 5.44 -8.37
C ALA A 98 -15.86 4.62 -7.18
N THR A 99 -14.65 4.08 -7.31
CA THR A 99 -14.01 3.32 -6.22
C THR A 99 -13.53 4.22 -5.09
N GLU A 100 -13.19 5.49 -5.36
CA GLU A 100 -12.88 6.47 -4.31
C GLU A 100 -14.10 6.79 -3.47
N LYS A 101 -15.27 7.01 -4.09
CA LYS A 101 -16.54 7.22 -3.39
C LYS A 101 -16.89 6.08 -2.45
N THR A 102 -16.75 4.84 -2.93
CA THR A 102 -17.01 3.66 -2.10
C THR A 102 -16.03 3.58 -0.93
N TYR A 103 -14.78 3.97 -1.14
CA TYR A 103 -13.77 3.98 -0.10
C TYR A 103 -14.02 5.07 0.95
N THR A 104 -14.29 6.31 0.55
CA THR A 104 -14.61 7.42 1.46
C THR A 104 -15.88 7.15 2.23
N GLU A 105 -16.93 6.61 1.59
CA GLU A 105 -18.15 6.17 2.28
C GLU A 105 -17.85 5.14 3.37
N GLY A 106 -16.99 4.14 3.09
CA GLY A 106 -16.56 3.17 4.08
C GLY A 106 -15.85 3.79 5.29
N LEU A 107 -15.03 4.82 5.06
CA LEU A 107 -14.38 5.59 6.13
C LEU A 107 -15.38 6.46 6.91
N HIS A 108 -16.36 7.07 6.25
CA HIS A 108 -17.44 7.82 6.89
C HIS A 108 -18.29 6.91 7.79
N ILE A 109 -18.61 5.69 7.35
CA ILE A 109 -19.29 4.69 8.17
C ILE A 109 -18.45 4.32 9.39
N LEU A 110 -17.14 4.07 9.20
CA LEU A 110 -16.22 3.73 10.28
C LEU A 110 -16.12 4.85 11.35
N LEU A 111 -15.93 6.09 10.90
CA LEU A 111 -15.66 7.24 11.77
C LEU A 111 -16.93 7.90 12.31
N GLY A 112 -18.02 7.85 11.56
CA GLY A 112 -19.30 8.47 11.88
C GLY A 112 -20.26 7.53 12.60
N ILE A 113 -20.42 6.30 12.11
CA ILE A 113 -21.43 5.36 12.64
C ILE A 113 -20.82 4.49 13.74
N TYR A 114 -19.77 3.73 13.44
CA TYR A 114 -19.17 2.80 14.40
C TYR A 114 -18.64 3.52 15.63
N LYS A 115 -17.80 4.54 15.43
CA LYS A 115 -17.24 5.33 16.53
C LYS A 115 -18.33 5.92 17.41
N ALA A 116 -19.35 6.57 16.82
CA ALA A 116 -20.42 7.20 17.58
C ALA A 116 -21.23 6.18 18.38
N ARG A 117 -21.55 5.03 17.78
CA ARG A 117 -22.29 3.96 18.46
C ARG A 117 -21.53 3.38 19.65
N ILE A 118 -20.22 3.15 19.50
CA ILE A 118 -19.34 2.65 20.58
C ILE A 118 -19.32 3.66 21.76
N ILE A 119 -19.13 4.94 21.47
CA ILE A 119 -19.12 5.99 22.51
C ILE A 119 -20.49 6.09 23.18
N GLN A 120 -21.57 6.03 22.40
CA GLN A 120 -22.93 6.11 22.91
C GLN A 120 -23.29 4.92 23.82
N SER A 121 -22.82 3.70 23.51
CA SER A 121 -23.14 2.51 24.33
C SER A 121 -22.47 2.52 25.71
N ALA A 122 -21.39 3.28 25.86
CA ALA A 122 -20.67 3.48 27.11
C ALA A 122 -21.10 4.75 27.87
N LYS A 123 -21.99 5.58 27.30
CA LYS A 123 -22.40 6.86 27.90
C LYS A 123 -23.02 6.64 29.30
N GLY A 124 -22.56 7.42 30.27
CA GLY A 124 -23.03 7.36 31.66
C GLY A 124 -22.42 6.23 32.50
N LYS A 125 -21.46 5.46 31.95
CA LYS A 125 -20.75 4.41 32.67
C LYS A 125 -19.40 4.91 33.19
N SER A 126 -18.93 4.34 34.30
CA SER A 126 -17.64 4.71 34.90
C SER A 126 -16.44 4.53 33.96
N TYR A 127 -16.55 3.66 32.94
CA TYR A 127 -15.50 3.37 31.97
C TYR A 127 -15.69 4.08 30.61
N ALA A 128 -16.59 5.06 30.51
CA ALA A 128 -16.87 5.76 29.26
C ALA A 128 -15.62 6.40 28.63
N ASP A 129 -14.76 6.98 29.46
CA ASP A 129 -13.51 7.61 29.01
C ASP A 129 -12.51 6.59 28.49
N ALA A 130 -12.43 5.42 29.11
CA ALA A 130 -11.57 4.32 28.66
C ALA A 130 -12.02 3.79 27.30
N VAL A 131 -13.33 3.60 27.11
CA VAL A 131 -13.91 3.18 25.81
C VAL A 131 -13.66 4.23 24.73
N THR A 132 -13.80 5.52 25.06
CA THR A 132 -13.57 6.62 24.11
C THR A 132 -12.10 6.71 23.70
N LYS A 133 -11.17 6.53 24.63
CA LYS A 133 -9.73 6.46 24.33
C LYS A 133 -9.41 5.23 23.49
N GLY A 134 -9.96 4.07 23.87
CA GLY A 134 -9.75 2.81 23.18
C GLY A 134 -10.21 2.86 21.73
N VAL A 135 -11.41 3.38 21.44
CA VAL A 135 -11.89 3.49 20.05
C VAL A 135 -11.03 4.45 19.22
N ASN A 136 -10.48 5.51 19.81
CA ASN A 136 -9.55 6.40 19.09
C ASN A 136 -8.21 5.70 18.78
N ILE A 137 -7.74 4.80 19.66
CA ILE A 137 -6.56 3.97 19.40
C ILE A 137 -6.84 2.99 18.25
N VAL A 138 -8.01 2.34 18.24
CA VAL A 138 -8.42 1.43 17.15
C VAL A 138 -8.45 2.16 15.80
N LEU A 139 -8.93 3.40 15.77
CA LEU A 139 -9.06 4.16 14.53
C LEU A 139 -7.75 4.79 14.07
N GLY A 140 -6.76 4.98 14.95
CA GLY A 140 -5.46 5.54 14.60
C GLY A 140 -5.58 6.86 13.82
N ASN A 141 -4.88 6.93 12.67
CA ASN A 141 -4.90 8.07 11.77
C ASN A 141 -5.98 7.99 10.66
N ALA A 142 -7.05 7.22 10.86
CA ALA A 142 -8.16 7.11 9.89
C ALA A 142 -8.84 8.47 9.58
N HIS A 143 -8.88 9.40 10.54
CA HIS A 143 -9.42 10.76 10.32
C HIS A 143 -8.61 11.53 9.27
N ASP A 144 -7.28 11.43 9.32
CA ASP A 144 -6.41 12.09 8.35
C ASP A 144 -6.62 11.49 6.95
N MET A 145 -6.77 10.15 6.87
CA MET A 145 -7.04 9.44 5.62
C MET A 145 -8.37 9.86 4.99
N LEU A 146 -9.41 9.98 5.81
CA LEU A 146 -10.70 10.47 5.34
C LEU A 146 -10.58 11.89 4.78
N ALA A 147 -9.93 12.80 5.51
CA ALA A 147 -9.81 14.20 5.09
C ALA A 147 -9.12 14.35 3.72
N ILE A 148 -8.03 13.59 3.51
CA ILE A 148 -7.30 13.60 2.24
C ILE A 148 -8.13 12.96 1.11
N SER A 149 -8.78 11.84 1.37
CA SER A 149 -9.59 11.14 0.36
C SER A 149 -10.86 11.91 -0.02
N ASP A 150 -11.53 12.58 0.93
CA ASP A 150 -12.65 13.47 0.64
C ASP A 150 -12.20 14.62 -0.28
N GLN A 151 -11.04 15.23 0.01
CA GLN A 151 -10.51 16.31 -0.82
C GLN A 151 -10.15 15.81 -2.24
N MET A 152 -9.56 14.61 -2.36
CA MET A 152 -9.28 14.01 -3.65
C MET A 152 -10.56 13.71 -4.42
N GLN A 153 -11.58 13.13 -3.76
CA GLN A 153 -12.87 12.86 -4.36
C GLN A 153 -13.50 14.14 -4.93
N VAL A 154 -13.53 15.24 -4.17
CA VAL A 154 -14.09 16.51 -4.63
C VAL A 154 -13.39 17.03 -5.89
N GLN A 155 -12.06 16.94 -5.95
CA GLN A 155 -11.29 17.35 -7.13
C GLN A 155 -11.54 16.44 -8.34
N LEU A 156 -11.60 15.12 -8.11
CA LEU A 156 -11.92 14.15 -9.16
C LEU A 156 -13.33 14.36 -9.72
N GLU A 157 -14.33 14.59 -8.86
CA GLU A 157 -15.70 14.89 -9.29
C GLU A 157 -15.79 16.17 -10.12
N ALA A 158 -15.12 17.24 -9.68
CA ALA A 158 -15.11 18.51 -10.40
C ALA A 158 -14.48 18.36 -11.78
N ARG A 159 -13.36 17.62 -11.88
CA ARG A 159 -12.68 17.36 -13.15
C ARG A 159 -13.51 16.48 -14.07
N LEU A 160 -14.10 15.41 -13.54
CA LEU A 160 -14.83 14.44 -14.36
C LEU A 160 -16.18 14.95 -14.87
N LYS A 161 -16.80 15.92 -14.18
CA LYS A 161 -17.99 16.62 -14.69
C LYS A 161 -17.74 17.37 -15.99
N LEU A 162 -16.52 17.87 -16.20
CA LEU A 162 -16.12 18.63 -17.39
C LEU A 162 -15.39 17.78 -18.42
N TRP A 163 -15.21 16.48 -18.16
CA TRP A 163 -14.35 15.60 -18.94
C TRP A 163 -14.70 15.56 -20.43
N ASP A 164 -15.98 15.36 -20.74
CA ASP A 164 -16.44 15.25 -22.12
C ASP A 164 -16.49 16.62 -22.82
N THR A 165 -16.66 17.70 -22.05
CA THR A 165 -16.69 19.08 -22.56
C THR A 165 -15.31 19.65 -22.86
N GLN A 166 -14.26 19.09 -22.24
CA GLN A 166 -12.88 19.53 -22.42
C GLN A 166 -12.27 18.95 -23.69
N ALA A 167 -11.36 19.73 -24.29
CA ALA A 167 -10.55 19.23 -25.39
C ALA A 167 -9.74 18.00 -24.94
N PRO A 168 -9.47 17.01 -25.81
CA PRO A 168 -8.74 15.79 -25.43
C PRO A 168 -7.39 16.03 -24.75
N LYS A 169 -6.72 17.16 -25.07
CA LYS A 169 -5.44 17.57 -24.45
C LYS A 169 -5.58 18.13 -23.03
N GLU A 170 -6.78 18.56 -22.65
CA GLU A 170 -7.10 19.12 -21.32
C GLU A 170 -7.65 18.05 -20.37
N ARG A 171 -8.02 16.86 -20.90
CA ARG A 171 -8.43 15.69 -20.12
C ARG A 171 -7.21 15.11 -19.40
N MET A 172 -6.96 15.62 -18.21
CA MET A 172 -5.81 15.26 -17.37
C MET A 172 -6.26 14.88 -15.97
N LEU A 173 -5.57 13.91 -15.38
CA LEU A 173 -5.75 13.51 -13.97
C LEU A 173 -4.45 13.50 -13.17
N GLY A 174 -3.30 13.48 -13.85
CA GLY A 174 -2.00 13.36 -13.23
C GLY A 174 -1.69 14.50 -12.27
N ASP A 175 -2.19 15.71 -12.53
CA ASP A 175 -2.04 16.87 -11.63
C ASP A 175 -2.72 16.63 -10.27
N ILE A 176 -3.97 16.16 -10.29
CA ILE A 176 -4.74 15.82 -9.09
C ILE A 176 -4.01 14.70 -8.35
N VAL A 177 -3.78 13.56 -9.02
CA VAL A 177 -3.22 12.37 -8.38
C VAL A 177 -1.82 12.64 -7.82
N LEU A 178 -0.96 13.36 -8.55
CA LEU A 178 0.38 13.72 -8.10
C LEU A 178 0.34 14.61 -6.86
N SER A 179 -0.63 15.53 -6.77
CA SER A 179 -0.79 16.37 -5.58
C SER A 179 -1.14 15.57 -4.33
N PHE A 180 -1.83 14.43 -4.48
CA PHE A 180 -2.24 13.57 -3.37
C PHE A 180 -1.24 12.45 -3.03
N SER A 181 -0.43 12.00 -4.00
CA SER A 181 0.47 10.85 -3.84
C SER A 181 1.42 10.95 -2.62
N PRO A 182 2.02 12.12 -2.29
CA PRO A 182 2.89 12.25 -1.12
C PRO A 182 2.18 11.93 0.22
N PHE A 183 0.87 12.18 0.31
CA PHE A 183 0.10 11.94 1.52
C PHE A 183 -0.17 10.45 1.75
N PHE A 184 -0.09 9.61 0.71
CA PHE A 184 -0.31 8.16 0.86
C PHE A 184 0.70 7.50 1.82
N LYS A 185 1.85 8.12 2.10
CA LYS A 185 2.81 7.63 3.10
C LYS A 185 2.21 7.42 4.50
N MET A 186 1.14 8.14 4.86
CA MET A 186 0.47 7.94 6.14
C MET A 186 -0.28 6.60 6.26
N TYR A 187 -0.56 5.94 5.13
CA TYR A 187 -1.14 4.60 5.11
C TYR A 187 -0.14 3.55 5.61
N THR A 188 1.17 3.78 5.47
CA THR A 188 2.21 2.92 6.05
C THR A 188 2.12 2.88 7.57
N LEU A 189 1.85 4.03 8.21
CA LEU A 189 1.66 4.09 9.66
C LEU A 189 0.43 3.31 10.10
N TYR A 190 -0.68 3.45 9.36
CA TYR A 190 -1.91 2.73 9.64
C TYR A 190 -1.72 1.22 9.49
N ALA A 191 -1.10 0.77 8.39
CA ALA A 191 -0.81 -0.62 8.11
C ALA A 191 0.04 -1.27 9.22
N ARG A 192 1.08 -0.57 9.68
CA ARG A 192 1.95 -1.04 10.77
C ARG A 192 1.19 -1.28 12.09
N ASN A 193 0.17 -0.48 12.37
CA ASN A 193 -0.57 -0.53 13.63
C ASN A 193 -1.87 -1.36 13.54
N PHE A 194 -2.21 -1.89 12.37
CA PHE A 194 -3.50 -2.50 12.09
C PHE A 194 -3.80 -3.74 12.96
N ASP A 195 -2.83 -4.63 13.11
CA ASP A 195 -3.01 -5.85 13.92
C ASP A 195 -3.21 -5.50 15.40
N ALA A 196 -2.45 -4.54 15.92
CA ALA A 196 -2.60 -4.04 17.28
C ALA A 196 -3.96 -3.35 17.49
N ALA A 197 -4.45 -2.59 16.51
CA ALA A 197 -5.78 -1.99 16.54
C ALA A 197 -6.89 -3.05 16.56
N CYS A 198 -6.72 -4.12 15.78
CA CYS A 198 -7.62 -5.26 15.77
C CYS A 198 -7.66 -5.99 17.13
N GLU A 199 -6.49 -6.29 17.71
CA GLU A 199 -6.40 -6.92 19.02
C GLU A 199 -7.02 -6.04 20.13
N HIS A 200 -6.81 -4.72 20.05
CA HIS A 200 -7.40 -3.78 20.98
C HIS A 200 -8.93 -3.77 20.87
N LEU A 201 -9.49 -3.82 19.66
CA LEU A 201 -10.93 -3.97 19.44
C LEU A 201 -11.47 -5.28 20.04
N ASP A 202 -10.76 -6.40 19.90
CA ASP A 202 -11.16 -7.68 20.51
C ASP A 202 -11.12 -7.64 22.03
N THR A 203 -10.17 -6.89 22.59
CA THR A 203 -10.07 -6.69 24.03
C THR A 203 -11.25 -5.87 24.52
N MET A 204 -11.56 -4.76 23.84
CA MET A 204 -12.72 -3.92 24.17
C MET A 204 -14.05 -4.68 24.09
N THR A 205 -14.23 -5.56 23.10
CA THR A 205 -15.45 -6.36 22.98
C THR A 205 -15.56 -7.48 24.02
N ARG A 206 -14.43 -7.95 24.56
CA ARG A 206 -14.40 -8.89 25.68
C ARG A 206 -14.67 -8.21 27.02
N GLU A 207 -14.04 -7.06 27.26
CA GLU A 207 -14.17 -6.29 28.50
C GLU A 207 -15.53 -5.60 28.65
N TYR A 208 -16.02 -4.99 27.55
CA TYR A 208 -17.21 -4.15 27.59
C TYR A 208 -18.35 -4.78 26.78
N VAL A 209 -19.23 -5.50 27.49
CA VAL A 209 -20.44 -6.12 26.93
C VAL A 209 -21.25 -5.16 26.05
N CYS A 210 -21.41 -3.90 26.47
CA CYS A 210 -22.14 -2.91 25.69
C CYS A 210 -21.47 -2.50 24.38
N VAL A 211 -20.15 -2.57 24.29
CA VAL A 211 -19.42 -2.32 23.03
C VAL A 211 -19.69 -3.47 22.08
N ARG A 212 -19.55 -4.71 22.55
CA ARG A 212 -19.84 -5.91 21.75
C ARG A 212 -21.27 -5.93 21.22
N ASP A 213 -22.26 -5.71 22.09
CA ASP A 213 -23.66 -5.76 21.70
C ASP A 213 -23.98 -4.60 20.73
N ALA A 214 -23.43 -3.41 20.98
CA ALA A 214 -23.57 -2.28 20.07
C ALA A 214 -22.97 -2.51 18.67
N LEU A 215 -21.83 -3.22 18.58
CA LEU A 215 -21.24 -3.60 17.29
C LEU A 215 -22.11 -4.62 16.54
N LYS A 216 -22.63 -5.63 17.26
CA LYS A 216 -23.55 -6.62 16.68
C LYS A 216 -24.85 -5.98 16.19
N ASP A 217 -25.41 -5.05 16.95
CA ASP A 217 -26.62 -4.33 16.56
C ASP A 217 -26.43 -3.57 15.23
N LEU A 218 -25.24 -2.98 15.03
CA LEU A 218 -24.94 -2.23 13.81
C LEU A 218 -24.91 -3.11 12.57
N GLU A 219 -24.54 -4.38 12.69
CA GLU A 219 -24.53 -5.30 11.54
C GLU A 219 -25.94 -5.49 10.95
N TYR A 220 -27.00 -5.27 11.73
CA TYR A 220 -28.39 -5.32 11.24
C TYR A 220 -28.87 -4.00 10.60
N THR A 221 -28.07 -2.93 10.66
CA THR A 221 -28.47 -1.64 10.09
C THR A 221 -28.17 -1.58 8.58
N PRO A 222 -29.08 -1.01 7.77
CA PRO A 222 -28.91 -0.98 6.31
C PRO A 222 -27.70 -0.15 5.87
N GLN A 223 -27.26 0.81 6.70
CA GLN A 223 -26.11 1.69 6.42
C GLN A 223 -24.79 0.93 6.37
N VAL A 224 -24.68 -0.17 7.11
CA VAL A 224 -23.44 -0.95 7.27
C VAL A 224 -23.47 -2.21 6.41
N ASN A 225 -24.63 -2.51 5.81
CA ASN A 225 -24.86 -3.63 4.88
C ASN A 225 -24.37 -4.99 5.42
N GLY A 226 -24.54 -5.25 6.72
CA GLY A 226 -24.13 -6.52 7.33
C GLY A 226 -22.62 -6.73 7.45
N LEU A 227 -21.79 -5.74 7.12
CA LEU A 227 -20.35 -5.87 7.22
C LEU A 227 -19.90 -5.61 8.67
N PRO A 228 -18.97 -6.41 9.23
CA PRO A 228 -18.40 -6.13 10.54
C PRO A 228 -17.41 -4.94 10.48
N MET A 229 -17.16 -4.28 11.61
CA MET A 229 -16.29 -3.09 11.69
C MET A 229 -14.91 -3.34 11.08
N ARG A 230 -14.34 -4.53 11.31
CA ARG A 230 -13.04 -4.95 10.76
C ARG A 230 -12.99 -4.91 9.23
N SER A 231 -14.09 -5.18 8.54
CA SER A 231 -14.17 -5.10 7.08
C SER A 231 -13.96 -3.69 6.55
N PHE A 232 -14.38 -2.67 7.31
CA PHE A 232 -14.09 -1.27 6.97
C PHE A 232 -12.67 -0.89 7.37
N MET A 233 -12.18 -1.36 8.52
CA MET A 233 -10.84 -1.05 9.02
C MET A 233 -9.72 -1.51 8.09
N ILE A 234 -9.88 -2.61 7.35
CA ILE A 234 -8.86 -3.13 6.42
C ILE A 234 -8.80 -2.37 5.08
N THR A 235 -9.85 -1.61 4.74
CA THR A 235 -9.95 -0.95 3.43
C THR A 235 -8.81 0.02 3.10
N PRO A 236 -8.24 0.81 4.04
CA PRO A 236 -7.12 1.71 3.72
C PRO A 236 -5.87 0.97 3.24
N ILE A 237 -5.57 -0.18 3.86
CA ILE A 237 -4.43 -1.04 3.48
C ILE A 237 -4.63 -1.59 2.07
N GLN A 238 -5.87 -1.94 1.73
CA GLN A 238 -6.22 -2.43 0.39
C GLN A 238 -6.30 -1.31 -0.67
N ARG A 239 -6.51 -0.05 -0.26
CA ARG A 239 -6.70 1.07 -1.19
C ARG A 239 -5.41 1.43 -1.91
N VAL A 240 -4.27 1.44 -1.22
CA VAL A 240 -2.96 1.83 -1.79
C VAL A 240 -2.55 0.95 -2.99
N PRO A 241 -2.60 -0.40 -2.91
CA PRO A 241 -2.34 -1.24 -4.07
C PRO A 241 -3.28 -0.99 -5.25
N ARG A 242 -4.56 -0.65 -4.98
CA ARG A 242 -5.53 -0.33 -6.03
C ARG A 242 -5.19 0.97 -6.74
N TYR A 243 -4.72 2.00 -6.03
CA TYR A 243 -4.22 3.23 -6.66
C TYR A 243 -3.09 2.93 -7.64
N LYS A 244 -2.11 2.10 -7.22
CA LYS A 244 -1.01 1.68 -8.10
C LYS A 244 -1.55 1.05 -9.40
N LEU A 245 -2.45 0.07 -9.30
CA LEU A 245 -3.02 -0.60 -10.48
C LEU A 245 -3.78 0.37 -11.41
N LEU A 246 -4.57 1.29 -10.84
CA LEU A 246 -5.31 2.29 -11.61
C LEU A 246 -4.37 3.29 -12.30
N PHE A 247 -3.30 3.73 -11.63
CA PHE A 247 -2.34 4.67 -12.21
C PHE A 247 -1.47 3.99 -13.28
N GLU A 248 -1.10 2.73 -13.09
CA GLU A 248 -0.43 1.92 -14.12
C GLU A 248 -1.33 1.75 -15.35
N ASP A 249 -2.60 1.40 -15.19
CA ASP A 249 -3.51 1.23 -16.33
C ASP A 249 -3.78 2.57 -17.02
N TYR A 250 -3.91 3.65 -16.26
CA TYR A 250 -4.10 4.99 -16.82
C TYR A 250 -2.88 5.46 -17.62
N LEU A 251 -1.66 5.25 -17.09
CA LEU A 251 -0.41 5.58 -17.78
C LEU A 251 -0.25 4.79 -19.08
N LYS A 252 -0.57 3.48 -19.10
CA LYS A 252 -0.49 2.64 -20.30
C LYS A 252 -1.30 3.16 -21.48
N HIS A 253 -2.42 3.83 -21.19
CA HIS A 253 -3.31 4.41 -22.21
C HIS A 253 -3.08 5.92 -22.40
N THR A 254 -2.10 6.53 -21.71
CA THR A 254 -1.78 7.96 -21.83
C THR A 254 -0.66 8.18 -22.85
N PRO A 255 -0.91 8.91 -23.96
CA PRO A 255 0.12 9.16 -24.98
C PRO A 255 1.38 9.80 -24.40
N GLU A 256 2.56 9.40 -24.87
CA GLU A 256 3.84 9.91 -24.38
C GLU A 256 3.99 11.43 -24.57
N GLN A 257 3.39 11.97 -25.63
CA GLN A 257 3.40 13.40 -25.95
C GLN A 257 2.37 14.19 -25.12
N SER A 258 1.56 13.52 -24.30
CA SER A 258 0.58 14.17 -23.44
C SER A 258 1.27 14.88 -22.27
N PRO A 259 0.86 16.11 -21.90
CA PRO A 259 1.34 16.76 -20.68
C PRO A 259 0.98 15.98 -19.40
N ASP A 260 0.03 15.05 -19.48
CA ASP A 260 -0.41 14.20 -18.36
C ASP A 260 0.56 13.04 -18.07
N ASN A 261 1.30 12.58 -19.09
CA ASN A 261 2.19 11.43 -19.00
C ASN A 261 3.28 11.60 -17.91
N PRO A 262 4.08 12.69 -17.89
CA PRO A 262 5.09 12.87 -16.85
C PRO A 262 4.49 13.04 -15.45
N LEU A 263 3.27 13.58 -15.34
CA LEU A 263 2.61 13.77 -14.05
C LEU A 263 2.15 12.44 -13.46
N ILE A 264 1.46 11.60 -14.26
CA ILE A 264 1.01 10.30 -13.80
C ILE A 264 2.19 9.35 -13.56
N GLN A 265 3.25 9.42 -14.37
CA GLN A 265 4.48 8.64 -14.16
C GLN A 265 5.08 8.93 -12.77
N ARG A 266 5.22 10.21 -12.40
CA ARG A 266 5.73 10.60 -11.07
C ARG A 266 4.82 10.16 -9.94
N ALA A 267 3.51 10.31 -10.12
CA ALA A 267 2.52 9.86 -9.15
C ALA A 267 2.59 8.34 -8.93
N LEU A 268 2.78 7.58 -10.02
CA LEU A 268 2.93 6.13 -9.97
C LEU A 268 4.21 5.71 -9.25
N THR A 269 5.34 6.38 -9.47
CA THR A 269 6.58 6.12 -8.74
C THR A 269 6.38 6.28 -7.23
N ILE A 270 5.85 7.44 -6.80
CA ILE A 270 5.59 7.72 -5.38
C ILE A 270 4.61 6.68 -4.80
N THR A 271 3.52 6.38 -5.51
CA THR A 271 2.50 5.43 -5.05
C THR A 271 3.06 4.00 -4.97
N SER A 272 3.96 3.63 -5.88
CA SER A 272 4.62 2.32 -5.86
C SER A 272 5.55 2.17 -4.66
N GLU A 273 6.34 3.19 -4.35
CA GLU A 273 7.17 3.23 -3.13
C GLU A 273 6.32 3.10 -1.87
N VAL A 274 5.20 3.82 -1.80
CA VAL A 274 4.26 3.72 -0.67
C VAL A 274 3.64 2.33 -0.59
N ALA A 275 3.22 1.73 -1.71
CA ALA A 275 2.67 0.38 -1.73
C ALA A 275 3.68 -0.66 -1.24
N MET A 276 4.95 -0.54 -1.63
CA MET A 276 6.04 -1.36 -1.11
C MET A 276 6.22 -1.14 0.39
N ALA A 277 6.26 0.11 0.85
CA ALA A 277 6.41 0.42 2.28
C ALA A 277 5.23 -0.09 3.13
N VAL A 278 3.99 -0.04 2.62
CA VAL A 278 2.81 -0.62 3.28
C VAL A 278 2.96 -2.14 3.39
N ASN A 279 3.36 -2.82 2.32
CA ASN A 279 3.59 -4.26 2.34
C ASN A 279 4.73 -4.66 3.28
N ASP A 280 5.83 -3.91 3.26
CA ASP A 280 6.96 -4.11 4.17
C ASP A 280 6.56 -3.88 5.62
N ALA A 281 5.76 -2.87 5.93
CA ALA A 281 5.26 -2.63 7.28
C ALA A 281 4.43 -3.79 7.83
N VAL A 282 3.59 -4.42 6.99
CA VAL A 282 2.83 -5.62 7.36
C VAL A 282 3.78 -6.81 7.60
N ARG A 283 4.77 -7.00 6.71
CA ARG A 283 5.76 -8.08 6.83
C ARG A 283 6.64 -7.92 8.08
N ASP A 284 7.10 -6.71 8.36
CA ASP A 284 7.94 -6.40 9.51
C ASP A 284 7.19 -6.62 10.83
N ARG A 285 5.88 -6.33 10.86
CA ARG A 285 5.03 -6.64 12.01
C ARG A 285 4.94 -8.15 12.25
N GLN A 286 4.64 -8.94 11.21
CA GLN A 286 4.59 -10.40 11.29
C GLN A 286 5.93 -10.99 11.73
N ASN A 287 7.03 -10.42 11.24
CA ASN A 287 8.38 -10.79 11.65
C ASN A 287 8.61 -10.56 13.16
N VAL A 288 8.26 -9.38 13.67
CA VAL A 288 8.37 -9.08 15.11
C VAL A 288 7.51 -10.03 15.94
N ASP A 289 6.29 -10.32 15.50
CA ASP A 289 5.38 -11.25 16.21
C ASP A 289 5.94 -12.69 16.25
N GLN A 290 6.57 -13.14 15.16
CA GLN A 290 7.27 -14.43 15.10
C GLN A 290 8.49 -14.46 16.03
N LEU A 291 9.30 -13.40 16.04
CA LEU A 291 10.46 -13.29 16.94
C LEU A 291 10.04 -13.25 18.42
N LEU A 292 8.99 -12.53 18.76
CA LEU A 292 8.39 -12.51 20.11
C LEU A 292 7.90 -13.89 20.53
N THR A 293 7.14 -14.55 19.65
CA THR A 293 6.63 -15.91 19.89
C THR A 293 7.77 -16.89 20.10
N ALA A 294 8.84 -16.78 19.32
CA ALA A 294 10.03 -17.59 19.48
C ALA A 294 10.73 -17.29 20.80
N GLN A 295 10.96 -16.03 21.15
CA GLN A 295 11.60 -15.61 22.40
C GLN A 295 10.84 -16.16 23.62
N ALA A 296 9.51 -16.14 23.59
CA ALA A 296 8.66 -16.69 24.65
C ALA A 296 8.80 -18.21 24.83
N LYS A 297 9.22 -18.96 23.80
CA LYS A 297 9.49 -20.41 23.90
C LYS A 297 10.80 -20.73 24.64
N PHE A 298 11.70 -19.76 24.83
CA PHE A 298 12.95 -19.96 25.57
C PHE A 298 12.74 -19.70 27.07
N ILE A 299 13.08 -20.67 27.91
CA ILE A 299 12.91 -20.63 29.38
C ILE A 299 13.84 -19.57 30.02
N ASN A 300 14.92 -19.20 29.34
CA ASN A 300 15.87 -18.16 29.74
C ASN A 300 15.79 -16.91 28.84
N SER A 301 14.57 -16.41 28.60
CA SER A 301 14.28 -15.24 27.76
C SER A 301 14.98 -13.94 28.18
N SER A 302 15.51 -13.86 29.41
CA SER A 302 16.26 -12.70 29.91
C SER A 302 17.68 -12.54 29.35
N LYS A 303 18.23 -13.57 28.69
CA LYS A 303 19.57 -13.53 28.06
C LYS A 303 19.54 -13.55 26.53
N LEU A 304 18.36 -13.68 25.92
CA LEU A 304 18.17 -13.69 24.47
C LEU A 304 17.23 -12.55 24.10
N ASP A 305 17.81 -11.45 23.62
CA ASP A 305 17.04 -10.42 22.95
C ASP A 305 16.97 -10.74 21.46
N LEU A 306 15.86 -11.37 21.04
CA LEU A 306 15.61 -11.67 19.64
C LEU A 306 15.06 -10.46 18.89
N ILE A 307 14.64 -9.40 19.59
CA ILE A 307 14.02 -8.21 19.00
C ILE A 307 15.09 -7.14 18.81
N VAL A 308 15.85 -7.27 17.74
CA VAL A 308 16.90 -6.31 17.37
C VAL A 308 16.55 -5.69 16.01
N PRO A 309 16.76 -4.37 15.81
CA PRO A 309 16.57 -3.76 14.50
C PRO A 309 17.33 -4.52 13.40
N GLY A 310 16.68 -4.79 12.27
CA GLY A 310 17.29 -5.50 11.13
C GLY A 310 17.28 -7.03 11.21
N ARG A 311 16.79 -7.62 12.32
CA ARG A 311 16.66 -9.08 12.43
C ARG A 311 15.33 -9.57 11.82
N LYS A 312 15.42 -10.57 10.94
CA LYS A 312 14.29 -11.18 10.25
C LYS A 312 14.17 -12.66 10.59
N TRP A 313 12.95 -13.10 10.87
CA TRP A 313 12.58 -14.50 11.01
C TRP A 313 12.70 -15.19 9.66
N VAL A 314 13.33 -16.37 9.66
CA VAL A 314 13.51 -17.15 8.44
C VAL A 314 12.73 -18.46 8.53
N TRP A 315 12.87 -19.21 9.63
CA TRP A 315 12.27 -20.55 9.73
C TRP A 315 12.22 -21.10 11.17
N GLU A 316 11.25 -21.99 11.43
CA GLU A 316 11.17 -22.84 12.63
C GLU A 316 10.92 -24.31 12.26
N GLY A 317 11.61 -25.21 12.95
CA GLY A 317 11.32 -26.64 12.85
C GLY A 317 12.32 -27.54 13.57
N ARG A 318 12.26 -28.84 13.25
CA ARG A 318 13.14 -29.85 13.83
C ARG A 318 14.45 -29.89 13.06
N VAL A 319 15.57 -29.69 13.75
CA VAL A 319 16.93 -29.75 13.23
C VAL A 319 17.67 -30.95 13.82
N MET A 320 18.53 -31.57 13.01
CA MET A 320 19.45 -32.61 13.49
C MET A 320 20.80 -31.95 13.80
N LYS A 321 21.16 -31.90 15.09
CA LYS A 321 22.49 -31.43 15.51
C LYS A 321 23.46 -32.59 15.50
N MET A 322 24.44 -32.55 14.60
CA MET A 322 25.63 -33.38 14.68
C MET A 322 26.56 -32.83 15.77
N SER A 323 26.94 -33.64 16.74
CA SER A 323 27.90 -33.24 17.78
C SER A 323 28.96 -34.32 17.99
N ARG A 324 30.05 -34.01 18.71
CA ARG A 324 31.05 -35.01 19.13
C ARG A 324 30.45 -36.15 19.97
N LYS A 325 29.22 -35.98 20.50
CA LYS A 325 28.46 -36.96 21.27
C LYS A 325 27.40 -37.71 20.44
N GLY A 326 27.43 -37.59 19.11
CA GLY A 326 26.47 -38.22 18.19
C GLY A 326 25.39 -37.27 17.66
N LEU A 327 24.46 -37.86 16.89
CA LEU A 327 23.36 -37.18 16.21
C LEU A 327 22.20 -36.95 17.19
N GLN A 328 21.81 -35.69 17.39
CA GLN A 328 20.71 -35.32 18.31
C GLN A 328 19.63 -34.53 17.57
N GLN A 329 18.39 -35.01 17.59
CA GLN A 329 17.24 -34.25 17.09
C GLN A 329 16.87 -33.15 18.09
N LYS A 330 16.75 -31.90 17.62
CA LYS A 330 16.43 -30.73 18.45
C LYS A 330 15.45 -29.80 17.73
N SER A 331 14.71 -29.01 18.49
CA SER A 331 13.94 -27.89 17.91
C SER A 331 14.86 -26.70 17.69
N GLY A 332 14.86 -26.16 16.48
CA GLY A 332 15.69 -25.04 16.05
C GLY A 332 14.84 -23.89 15.51
N VAL A 333 15.33 -22.69 15.74
CA VAL A 333 14.78 -21.44 15.22
C VAL A 333 15.90 -20.73 14.47
N GLY A 334 15.66 -20.40 13.20
CA GLY A 334 16.60 -19.66 12.36
C GLY A 334 16.13 -18.22 12.14
N TYR A 335 17.03 -17.27 12.31
CA TYR A 335 16.82 -15.87 11.97
C TYR A 335 18.01 -15.34 11.17
N GLU A 336 17.75 -14.39 10.30
CA GLU A 336 18.77 -13.67 9.53
C GLU A 336 18.98 -12.29 10.16
N VAL A 337 20.24 -11.90 10.35
CA VAL A 337 20.59 -10.53 10.71
C VAL A 337 21.03 -9.84 9.43
N VAL A 338 20.22 -8.89 8.95
CA VAL A 338 20.60 -8.08 7.78
C VAL A 338 21.55 -6.98 8.26
N SER A 339 22.83 -7.33 8.39
CA SER A 339 23.94 -6.40 8.59
C SER A 339 25.00 -6.65 7.52
N GLU A 340 25.13 -5.77 6.52
CA GLU A 340 26.18 -5.67 5.47
C GLU A 340 27.00 -6.94 5.10
N GLY A 341 26.39 -8.12 5.17
CA GLY A 341 27.07 -9.41 5.22
C GLY A 341 26.10 -10.48 5.70
N SER A 342 25.28 -10.98 4.77
CA SER A 342 24.20 -11.94 4.99
C SER A 342 24.68 -13.19 5.74
N SER A 343 24.39 -13.26 7.05
CA SER A 343 24.72 -14.39 7.91
C SER A 343 23.44 -14.88 8.60
N ALA A 344 22.96 -16.08 8.25
CA ALA A 344 21.86 -16.73 8.95
C ALA A 344 22.37 -17.33 10.27
N GLU A 345 21.77 -16.95 11.40
CA GLU A 345 22.09 -17.49 12.72
C GLU A 345 21.01 -18.51 13.16
N VAL A 346 21.44 -19.69 13.59
CA VAL A 346 20.54 -20.75 14.07
C VAL A 346 20.61 -20.84 15.60
N CYS A 347 19.52 -20.48 16.27
CA CYS A 347 19.38 -20.64 17.71
C CYS A 347 18.68 -21.96 18.06
N ASN A 348 19.27 -22.72 19.00
CA ASN A 348 18.73 -24.00 19.45
C ASN A 348 17.85 -23.82 20.70
N VAL A 349 16.56 -24.17 20.61
CA VAL A 349 15.55 -23.95 21.66
C VAL A 349 15.83 -24.76 22.93
N GLN A 350 16.37 -25.98 22.80
CA GLN A 350 16.62 -26.85 23.95
C GLN A 350 17.98 -26.61 24.63
N ALA A 351 19.00 -26.15 23.90
CA ALA A 351 20.34 -25.96 24.47
C ALA A 351 20.42 -24.74 25.41
N PHE A 352 19.60 -23.72 25.17
CA PHE A 352 19.55 -22.52 26.01
C PHE A 352 18.78 -22.75 27.33
N ASN A 353 17.80 -23.66 27.32
CA ASN A 353 17.06 -24.07 28.52
C ASN A 353 17.92 -24.81 29.56
N MET A 354 19.11 -25.29 29.18
CA MET A 354 20.05 -25.97 30.08
C MET A 354 21.13 -25.04 30.68
N GLY A 355 21.01 -23.72 30.51
CA GLY A 355 21.93 -22.75 31.12
C GLY A 355 23.36 -22.76 30.56
N ILE A 356 23.57 -23.37 29.39
CA ILE A 356 24.87 -23.40 28.73
C ILE A 356 25.05 -22.04 28.03
N GLY A 357 25.85 -21.16 28.63
CA GLY A 357 26.23 -19.88 28.01
C GLY A 357 26.92 -20.14 26.69
N PHE A 358 26.34 -19.64 25.59
CA PHE A 358 26.99 -19.69 24.29
C PHE A 358 27.96 -18.51 24.20
N GLY A 359 29.26 -18.82 24.28
CA GLY A 359 30.29 -17.96 23.72
C GLY A 359 30.07 -17.81 22.21
N SER A 360 30.50 -16.67 21.69
CA SER A 360 30.38 -16.11 20.33
C SER A 360 30.84 -17.01 19.15
N SER A 361 30.99 -18.32 19.32
CA SER A 361 31.56 -19.23 18.32
C SER A 361 30.57 -20.26 17.74
N LEU A 362 29.26 -20.08 17.90
CA LEU A 362 28.27 -21.06 17.40
C LEU A 362 27.16 -20.42 16.54
N CYS A 363 27.51 -19.37 15.81
CA CYS A 363 26.80 -19.03 14.57
C CYS A 363 27.29 -20.00 13.49
N ALA A 364 26.57 -21.11 13.31
CA ALA A 364 26.73 -21.89 12.10
C ALA A 364 25.94 -21.18 10.99
N ALA A 365 26.67 -20.49 10.10
CA ALA A 365 26.11 -20.05 8.83
C ALA A 365 25.56 -21.28 8.11
N VAL A 366 24.26 -21.31 7.88
CA VAL A 366 23.66 -22.22 6.90
C VAL A 366 23.87 -21.53 5.56
N TYR A 367 24.87 -22.01 4.81
CA TYR A 367 25.08 -21.61 3.41
C TYR A 367 23.98 -22.18 2.51
#